data_AF-A0A023UII8-F1
#
_entry.id   AF-A0A023UII8-F1
#
_cell.length_a   1.000
_cell.length_b   1.000
_cell.length_c   1.000
_cell.angle_alpha   90.00
_cell.angle_beta   90.00
_cell.angle_gamma   90.00
#
_symmetry.space_group_name_H-M   'P 1'
#
loop_
_entity.id
_entity.type
_entity.pdbx_description
1 polymer ?
#
loop_
_entity_poly.entity_id
_entity_poly.type
_entity_poly.pdbx_seq_one_letter_code
_entity_poly.pdbx_strand_id
1 'polypeptide(L)' 'VRTCHYPDDPLWYDLCDEYGLCLVCETNIETHAVAGMITNDAEWAEAMLERARRMVYIHKNHPSVIIW' A
#
# COMPACT_ATOMS: atom_id res chain seq x y z
N VAL A 1 7.99 -7.83 -7.11
CA VAL A 1 8.58 -6.93 -6.09
C VAL A 1 7.49 -6.52 -5.11
N ARG A 2 7.83 -6.26 -3.84
CA ARG A 2 6.89 -5.82 -2.80
C ARG A 2 7.34 -4.47 -2.28
N THR A 3 6.45 -3.48 -2.23
CA THR A 3 6.77 -2.15 -1.70
C THR A 3 6.74 -2.17 -0.16
N CYS A 4 7.84 -2.62 0.44
CA CYS A 4 7.94 -2.82 1.90
C CYS A 4 8.22 -1.47 2.58
N HIS A 5 7.40 -0.94 3.50
CA HIS A 5 6.07 -1.36 3.98
C HIS A 5 5.06 -0.22 3.75
N TYR A 6 5.10 0.34 2.55
CA TYR A 6 4.33 1.53 2.14
C TYR A 6 4.32 1.66 0.61
N PRO A 7 3.42 2.48 0.03
CA PRO A 7 3.46 2.78 -1.40
C PRO A 7 4.76 3.52 -1.73
N ASP A 8 5.43 3.09 -2.80
CA ASP A 8 6.70 3.68 -3.24
C ASP A 8 6.51 4.97 -4.07
N ASP A 9 7.61 5.55 -4.57
CA ASP A 9 7.59 6.67 -5.52
C ASP A 9 6.76 6.32 -6.77
N PRO A 10 5.91 7.22 -7.30
CA PRO A 10 5.12 6.98 -8.51
C PRO A 10 5.92 6.45 -9.71
N LEU A 11 7.17 6.91 -9.88
CA LEU A 11 8.05 6.45 -10.95
C LEU A 11 8.32 4.94 -10.87
N TRP A 12 8.33 4.37 -9.67
CA TRP A 12 8.58 2.93 -9.49
C TRP A 12 7.50 2.07 -10.16
N TYR A 13 6.25 2.52 -10.12
CA TYR A 13 5.13 1.81 -10.73
C TYR A 13 5.17 1.91 -12.25
N ASP A 14 5.50 3.09 -12.79
CA ASP A 14 5.71 3.30 -14.23
C ASP A 14 6.82 2.38 -14.77
N LEU A 15 7.93 2.26 -14.03
CA LEU A 15 9.02 1.37 -14.39
C LEU A 15 8.60 -0.11 -14.29
N CYS A 16 7.84 -0.50 -13.27
CA CYS A 16 7.35 -1.87 -13.16
C CYS A 16 6.39 -2.25 -14.30
N ASP A 17 5.57 -1.29 -14.76
CA ASP A 17 4.72 -1.45 -15.93
C ASP A 17 5.56 -1.60 -17.22
N GLU A 18 6.56 -0.75 -17.42
CA GLU A 18 7.42 -0.74 -18.61
C GLU A 18 8.29 -2.01 -18.73
N TYR A 19 8.93 -2.40 -17.62
CA TYR A 19 9.91 -3.49 -17.61
C TYR A 19 9.29 -4.86 -17.28
N GLY A 20 8.00 -4.92 -16.94
CA GLY A 20 7.28 -6.17 -16.70
C GLY A 20 7.63 -6.86 -15.38
N LEU A 21 7.43 -6.16 -14.26
CA LEU A 21 7.60 -6.71 -12.92
C LEU A 21 6.26 -6.85 -12.20
N CYS A 22 5.94 -8.06 -11.73
CA CYS A 22 4.79 -8.27 -10.85
C CYS A 22 5.01 -7.56 -9.51
N LEU A 23 4.11 -6.65 -9.13
CA LEU A 23 4.23 -5.77 -7.97
C LEU A 23 3.14 -6.06 -6.92
N VAL A 24 3.55 -6.10 -5.64
CA VAL A 24 2.69 -6.04 -4.46
C VAL A 24 2.75 -4.61 -3.93
N CYS A 25 1.63 -3.89 -3.98
CA CYS A 25 1.54 -2.49 -3.53
C CYS A 25 0.97 -2.45 -2.12
N GLU A 26 1.84 -2.24 -1.13
CA GLU A 26 1.49 -2.35 0.29
C GLU A 26 1.06 -1.02 0.90
N THR A 27 -0.01 -1.06 1.69
CA THR A 27 -0.50 0.13 2.40
C THR A 27 0.48 0.52 3.51
N ASN A 28 0.71 1.83 3.68
CA ASN A 28 1.53 2.39 4.76
C ASN A 28 0.83 2.27 6.13
N ILE A 29 0.74 1.05 6.66
CA ILE A 29 0.20 0.73 7.99
C ILE A 29 1.12 -0.32 8.62
N GLU A 30 1.96 0.11 9.55
CA GLU A 30 2.72 -0.78 10.41
C GLU A 30 2.61 -0.29 11.86
N THR A 31 2.13 -1.17 12.74
CA THR A 31 1.83 -0.85 14.14
C THR A 31 2.60 -1.76 15.09
N HIS A 32 3.69 -2.35 14.60
CA HIS A 32 4.44 -3.43 15.27
C HIS A 32 4.72 -3.13 16.75
N ALA A 33 5.25 -1.95 17.06
CA ALA A 33 5.64 -1.57 18.42
C ALA A 33 4.48 -1.56 19.44
N VAL A 34 3.25 -1.34 18.97
CA VAL A 34 2.04 -1.28 19.79
C VAL A 34 1.11 -2.48 19.57
N ALA A 35 1.54 -3.43 18.74
CA ALA A 35 0.77 -4.60 18.35
C ALA A 35 -0.67 -4.24 17.91
N GLY A 36 -1.62 -5.10 18.22
CA GLY A 36 -3.04 -4.90 17.91
C GLY A 36 -3.73 -3.82 18.74
N MET A 37 -3.03 -3.01 19.56
CA MET A 37 -3.67 -1.99 20.39
C MET A 37 -4.43 -0.98 19.55
N ILE A 38 -3.79 -0.41 18.52
CA ILE A 38 -4.43 0.57 17.64
C ILE A 38 -5.17 -0.08 16.46
N THR A 39 -4.76 -1.28 16.02
CA THR A 39 -5.44 -1.98 14.91
C THR A 39 -6.78 -2.57 15.33
N ASN A 40 -6.98 -2.85 16.63
CA ASN A 40 -8.26 -3.32 17.18
C ASN A 40 -9.07 -2.18 17.83
N ASP A 41 -8.66 -0.93 17.66
CA ASP A 41 -9.36 0.24 18.17
C ASP A 41 -10.14 0.94 17.04
N ALA A 42 -11.45 1.05 17.21
CA ALA A 42 -12.35 1.66 16.23
C ALA A 42 -12.06 3.14 16.00
N GLU A 43 -11.45 3.85 16.95
CA GLU A 43 -11.05 5.26 16.79
C GLU A 43 -10.05 5.43 15.64
N TRP A 44 -9.20 4.42 15.38
CA TRP A 44 -8.18 4.45 14.34
C TRP A 44 -8.65 3.90 12.99
N ALA A 45 -9.86 3.35 12.91
CA ALA A 45 -10.36 2.67 11.72
C ALA A 45 -10.35 3.57 10.47
N GLU A 46 -10.81 4.81 10.59
CA GLU A 46 -10.86 5.72 9.43
C GLU A 46 -9.46 6.15 8.98
N ALA A 47 -8.52 6.36 9.91
CA ALA A 47 -7.14 6.69 9.56
C ALA A 47 -6.44 5.55 8.79
N MET A 48 -6.71 4.30 9.17
CA MET A 48 -6.20 3.12 8.45
C MET A 48 -6.89 2.95 7.09
N LEU A 49 -8.22 3.10 7.03
CA LEU A 49 -8.97 3.00 5.79
C LEU A 49 -8.59 4.11 4.78
N GLU A 50 -8.33 5.32 5.25
CA GLU A 50 -7.90 6.44 4.40
C GLU A 50 -6.57 6.13 3.69
N ARG A 51 -5.59 5.55 4.40
CA ARG A 51 -4.32 5.11 3.84
C ARG A 51 -4.50 4.03 2.77
N ALA A 52 -5.32 3.02 3.04
CA ALA A 52 -5.60 1.96 2.07
C ALA A 52 -6.34 2.49 0.83
N ARG A 53 -7.38 3.32 1.03
CA ARG A 53 -8.15 3.95 -0.05
C ARG A 53 -7.23 4.79 -0.94
N ARG A 54 -6.41 5.67 -0.37
CA ARG A 54 -5.51 6.55 -1.14
C ARG A 54 -4.52 5.77 -2.00
N MET A 55 -3.90 4.73 -1.45
CA MET A 55 -3.02 3.83 -2.20
C MET A 55 -3.74 3.24 -3.41
N VAL A 56 -4.91 2.62 -3.21
CA VAL A 56 -5.69 2.00 -4.30
C VAL A 56 -6.12 3.05 -5.32
N TYR A 57 -6.64 4.20 -4.91
CA TYR A 57 -7.12 5.23 -5.83
C TYR A 57 -6.02 5.76 -6.75
N ILE A 58 -4.80 5.91 -6.25
CA ILE A 58 -3.66 6.41 -7.02
C ILE A 58 -3.13 5.32 -7.95
N HIS A 59 -2.99 4.08 -7.48
CA HIS A 59 -2.24 3.06 -8.21
C HIS A 59 -3.08 2.01 -8.97
N LYS A 60 -4.41 1.99 -8.83
CA LYS A 60 -5.30 0.94 -9.40
C LYS A 60 -5.19 0.73 -10.91
N ASN A 61 -4.61 1.68 -11.64
CA ASN A 61 -4.48 1.61 -13.09
C ASN A 61 -3.10 1.08 -13.54
N HIS A 62 -2.17 0.80 -12.63
CA HIS A 62 -0.89 0.19 -12.97
C HIS A 62 -1.05 -1.33 -13.17
N PRO A 63 -0.90 -1.86 -14.39
CA PRO A 63 -1.02 -3.30 -14.66
C PRO A 63 0.01 -4.16 -13.92
N SER A 64 1.16 -3.60 -13.52
CA SER A 64 2.14 -4.30 -12.70
C SER A 64 1.63 -4.65 -11.31
N VAL A 65 0.65 -3.90 -10.77
CA VAL A 65 0.08 -4.18 -9.44
C VAL A 65 -0.87 -5.36 -9.51
N ILE A 66 -0.43 -6.50 -9.00
CA ILE A 66 -1.20 -7.75 -9.01
C ILE A 66 -1.79 -8.11 -7.65
N ILE A 67 -1.28 -7.51 -6.57
CA ILE A 67 -1.72 -7.71 -5.18
C ILE A 67 -1.66 -6.36 -4.46
N TRP A 68 -2.67 -6.11 -3.62
CA TRP A 68 -2.72 -5.01 -2.65
C TRP A 68 -2.46 -5.56 -1.25
#